data_AF-A0A439DYC6-F1
#
_entry.id   AF-A0A439DYC6-F1
#
_cell.length_a   1.000
_cell.length_b   1.000
_cell.length_c   1.000
_cell.angle_alpha   90.00
_cell.angle_beta   90.00
_cell.angle_gamma   90.00
#
_symmetry.space_group_name_H-M   'P 1'
#
loop_
_entity.id
_entity.type
_entity.pdbx_description
1 polymer ?
#
loop_
_entity_poly.entity_id
_entity_poly.type
_entity_poly.pdbx_seq_one_letter_code
_entity_poly.pdbx_strand_id
1 'polypeptide(L)' 'MASAYTRGEGFAGGEPSDDIAAVIFTAALRFLANKSQLEMSKAKGPFAVDYRSAFDGWSLAEQYVLNRYRKRAE' A
#
# COMPACT_ATOMS: atom_id res chain seq x y z
N MET A 1 3.60 -5.89 -3.58
CA MET A 1 4.06 -5.68 -2.19
C MET A 1 3.39 -6.61 -1.18
N ALA A 2 2.08 -6.86 -1.24
CA ALA A 2 1.38 -7.74 -0.27
C ALA A 2 1.92 -9.18 -0.29
N SER A 3 2.03 -9.81 -1.46
CA SER A 3 2.59 -11.16 -1.61
C SER A 3 4.03 -11.28 -1.06
N ALA A 4 4.88 -10.28 -1.29
CA ALA A 4 6.23 -10.26 -0.71
C ALA A 4 6.21 -10.12 0.83
N TYR A 5 5.30 -9.31 1.37
CA TYR A 5 5.13 -9.13 2.81
C TYR A 5 4.66 -10.41 3.52
N THR A 6 3.76 -11.17 2.88
CA THR A 6 3.25 -12.45 3.42
C THR A 6 4.09 -13.66 2.99
N ARG A 7 5.15 -13.47 2.19
CA ARG A 7 5.95 -14.53 1.57
C ARG A 7 5.11 -15.55 0.77
N GLY A 8 4.06 -15.07 0.11
CA GLY A 8 3.14 -15.90 -0.67
C GLY A 8 2.02 -16.56 0.13
N GLU A 9 2.02 -16.47 1.46
CA GLU A 9 0.90 -16.97 2.26
C GLU A 9 -0.37 -16.14 1.99
N GLY A 10 -1.49 -16.84 1.85
CA GLY A 10 -2.77 -16.25 1.43
C GLY A 10 -2.86 -15.97 -0.07
N PHE A 11 -1.93 -16.48 -0.89
CA PHE A 11 -2.01 -16.43 -2.35
C PHE A 11 -2.06 -17.84 -2.95
N ALA A 12 -2.95 -18.08 -3.89
CA ALA A 12 -3.07 -19.34 -4.63
C ALA A 12 -2.90 -19.07 -6.13
N GLY A 13 -1.83 -19.59 -6.74
CA GLY A 13 -1.55 -19.34 -8.16
C GLY A 13 -1.37 -17.86 -8.53
N GLY A 14 -1.00 -17.01 -7.55
CA GLY A 14 -0.90 -15.56 -7.71
C GLY A 14 -2.18 -14.79 -7.33
N GLU A 15 -3.29 -15.49 -7.09
CA GLU A 15 -4.55 -14.88 -6.67
C GLU A 15 -4.58 -14.67 -5.15
N PRO A 16 -4.83 -13.46 -4.63
CA PRO A 16 -4.98 -13.22 -3.20
C PRO A 16 -6.28 -13.81 -2.64
N SER A 17 -6.28 -14.20 -1.37
CA SER A 17 -7.52 -14.46 -0.62
C SER A 17 -8.34 -13.18 -0.45
N ASP A 18 -9.65 -13.31 -0.21
CA ASP A 18 -10.58 -12.19 -0.07
C ASP A 18 -10.10 -11.11 0.92
N ASP A 19 -9.55 -11.54 2.07
CA ASP A 19 -8.98 -10.65 3.08
C ASP A 19 -7.82 -9.80 2.53
N ILE A 20 -6.90 -10.41 1.78
CA ILE A 20 -5.76 -9.72 1.18
C ILE A 20 -6.21 -8.85 0.00
N ALA A 21 -7.18 -9.32 -0.78
CA ALA A 21 -7.78 -8.54 -1.87
C ALA A 21 -8.44 -7.26 -1.34
N ALA A 22 -9.18 -7.36 -0.22
CA ALA A 22 -9.79 -6.20 0.44
C ALA A 22 -8.75 -5.19 0.94
N VAL A 23 -7.60 -5.65 1.46
CA VAL A 23 -6.49 -4.78 1.86
C VAL A 23 -5.89 -4.05 0.65
N ILE A 24 -5.63 -4.77 -0.44
CA ILE A 24 -5.10 -4.17 -1.68
C ILE A 24 -6.08 -3.14 -2.22
N PHE A 25 -7.37 -3.47 -2.25
CA PHE A 25 -8.42 -2.57 -2.71
C PHE A 25 -8.54 -1.32 -1.84
N THR A 26 -8.50 -1.47 -0.51
CA THR A 26 -8.56 -0.34 0.43
C THR A 26 -7.34 0.58 0.29
N ALA A 27 -6.15 0.01 0.10
CA ALA A 27 -4.94 0.79 -0.16
C ALA A 27 -5.04 1.57 -1.47
N ALA A 28 -5.56 0.95 -2.53
CA ALA A 28 -5.82 1.62 -3.81
C ALA A 28 -6.88 2.73 -3.67
N LEU A 29 -7.94 2.51 -2.88
CA LEU A 29 -8.94 3.54 -2.60
C LEU A 29 -8.37 4.71 -1.79
N ARG A 30 -7.47 4.47 -0.83
CA ARG A 30 -6.77 5.56 -0.12
C ARG A 30 -5.98 6.43 -1.08
N PHE A 31 -5.31 5.81 -2.04
CA PHE A 31 -4.58 6.53 -3.08
C PHE A 31 -5.54 7.35 -3.96
N LEU A 32 -6.64 6.74 -4.38
CA LEU A 32 -7.66 7.43 -5.19
C LEU A 32 -8.38 8.55 -4.44
N ALA A 33 -8.61 8.40 -3.14
CA ALA A 33 -9.22 9.41 -2.29
C ALA A 33 -8.26 10.59 -2.05
N ASN A 34 -6.96 10.30 -1.88
CA ASN A 34 -5.90 11.30 -1.77
C ASN A 34 -5.32 11.67 -3.15
N LYS A 35 -6.15 12.18 -4.07
CA LYS A 35 -5.72 12.56 -5.43
C LYS A 35 -4.55 13.56 -5.49
N SER A 36 -4.25 14.27 -4.40
CA SER A 36 -3.07 15.14 -4.32
C SER A 36 -1.74 14.40 -4.21
N GLN A 37 -1.75 13.07 -4.03
CA GLN A 37 -0.54 12.22 -4.12
C GLN A 37 -0.08 11.99 -5.57
N LEU A 38 -0.86 12.41 -6.57
CA LEU A 38 -0.39 12.57 -7.94
C LEU A 38 -0.06 14.05 -8.16
N GLU A 39 1.23 14.34 -8.11
CA GLU A 39 1.79 15.68 -8.28
C GLU A 39 1.41 16.27 -9.65
N MET A 40 0.65 17.36 -9.64
CA MET A 40 0.74 18.33 -10.73
C MET A 40 1.78 19.37 -10.34
N SER A 41 2.94 19.33 -11.00
CA SER A 41 3.98 20.34 -10.81
C SER A 41 3.42 21.72 -11.19
N LYS A 42 3.33 22.64 -10.23
CA LYS A 42 3.22 24.08 -10.48
C LYS A 42 4.28 24.79 -9.65
N ALA A 43 5.43 25.05 -10.28
CA ALA A 43 6.46 25.88 -9.68
C ALA A 43 5.98 27.33 -9.58
N LYS A 44 5.90 27.88 -8.37
CA LYS A 44 5.84 29.33 -8.11
C LYS A 44 6.90 29.69 -7.06
N GLY A 45 8.05 30.18 -7.52
CA GLY A 45 9.03 30.87 -6.66
C GLY A 45 9.83 29.96 -5.69
N PRO A 46 10.46 30.54 -4.65
CA PRO A 46 11.54 29.93 -3.86
C PRO A 46 11.10 28.85 -2.86
N PHE A 47 9.88 28.33 -2.98
CA PHE A 47 9.35 27.30 -2.09
C PHE A 47 9.70 25.92 -2.64
N ALA A 48 10.66 25.25 -2.02
CA ALA A 48 10.91 23.83 -2.24
C ALA A 48 9.90 23.02 -1.42
N VAL A 49 9.11 22.18 -2.08
CA VAL A 49 8.25 21.19 -1.44
C VAL A 49 8.93 19.84 -1.61
N ASP A 50 9.09 19.12 -0.50
CA ASP A 50 9.75 17.82 -0.45
C ASP A 50 8.73 16.72 -0.76
N TYR A 51 9.07 15.85 -1.71
CA TYR A 51 8.14 14.91 -2.32
C TYR A 51 8.32 13.50 -1.72
N ARG A 52 7.27 12.95 -1.08
CA ARG A 52 7.26 11.57 -0.57
C ARG A 52 6.40 10.68 -1.47
N SER A 53 6.92 9.48 -1.76
CA SER A 53 6.32 8.45 -2.62
C SER A 53 4.81 8.30 -2.47
N ALA A 54 4.11 8.13 -3.60
CA ALA A 54 2.68 7.83 -3.72
C ALA A 54 2.20 6.67 -2.84
N PHE A 55 3.06 5.68 -2.61
CA PHE A 55 2.83 4.60 -1.65
C PHE A 55 3.95 4.61 -0.61
N ASP A 56 3.62 5.04 0.60
CA ASP A 56 4.53 5.12 1.77
C ASP A 56 4.46 3.86 2.66
N GLY A 57 3.52 2.95 2.35
CA GLY A 57 3.36 1.68 3.06
C GLY A 57 1.91 1.34 3.43
N TRP A 58 1.78 0.23 4.14
CA TRP A 58 0.52 -0.26 4.68
C TRP A 58 0.14 0.48 5.94
N SER A 59 -1.12 0.92 6.03
CA SER A 59 -1.69 1.48 7.26
C SER A 59 -1.77 0.42 8.37
N LEU A 60 -1.97 0.85 9.62
CA LEU A 60 -2.10 -0.04 10.77
C LEU A 60 -3.22 -1.08 10.57
N ALA A 61 -4.38 -0.63 10.04
CA ALA A 61 -5.53 -1.51 9.80
C ALA A 61 -5.24 -2.56 8.72
N GLU A 62 -4.58 -2.16 7.63
CA GLU A 62 -4.16 -3.08 6.57
C GLU A 62 -3.09 -4.07 7.07
N GLN A 63 -2.14 -3.60 7.88
CA GLN A 63 -1.13 -4.48 8.50
C GLN A 63 -1.76 -5.48 9.47
N TYR A 64 -2.82 -5.11 10.19
CA TYR A 64 -3.51 -6.03 11.09
C TYR A 64 -4.00 -7.29 10.34
N VAL A 65 -4.58 -7.10 9.16
CA VAL A 65 -5.02 -8.20 8.29
C VAL A 65 -3.81 -8.95 7.70
N LEU A 66 -2.83 -8.24 7.13
CA LEU A 66 -1.65 -8.87 6.51
C LEU A 66 -0.80 -9.66 7.51
N ASN A 67 -0.73 -9.22 8.77
CA ASN A 67 0.02 -9.91 9.82
C ASN A 67 -0.54 -11.29 10.14
N ARG A 68 -1.83 -11.56 9.86
CA ARG A 68 -2.42 -12.90 9.98
C ARG A 68 -1.80 -13.91 9.02
N TYR A 69 -1.35 -13.44 7.86
CA TYR A 69 -0.71 -14.25 6.83
C TYR A 69 0.82 -14.13 6.87
N ARG A 70 1.38 -13.35 7.80
CA ARG A 70 2.81 -13.07 7.80
C ARG A 70 3.59 -14.24 8.39
N LYS A 71 4.45 -14.83 7.57
CA LYS A 71 5.49 -15.74 8.03
C LYS A 71 6.68 -14.95 8.62
N ARG A 72 6.97 -15.17 9.90
CA ARG A 72 8.13 -14.55 10.58
C ARG A 72 9.41 -15.25 10.13
N ALA A 73 10.54 -14.54 10.21
CA ALA A 73 11.84 -15.18 10.00
C ALA A 73 12.11 -16.06 11.22
N GLU A 74 12.29 -17.36 10.97
CA GLU A 74 12.87 -18.33 11.89
C GLU A 74 14.34 -18.53 11.52
#